data_AF-A0A199UV41-F1
#
_entry.id   AF-A0A199UV41-F1
#
_cell.length_a   1.000
_cell.length_b   1.000
_cell.length_c   1.000
_cell.angle_alpha   90.00
_cell.angle_beta   90.00
_cell.angle_gamma   90.00
#
_symmetry.space_group_name_H-M   'P 1'
#
loop_
_entity.id
_entity.type
_entity.pdbx_description
1 polymer ?
#
loop_
_entity_poly.entity_id
_entity_poly.type
_entity_poly.pdbx_seq_one_letter_code
_entity_poly.pdbx_strand_id
1 'polypeptide(L)'
;MPRDPNSLEEDNVNPFADPKKKQKDLVAWEENLKRREREIKQREEALTRAGVTIEEKNWPPVFPIIHHDISKEIPIHAQKLQYLAFASWLGVKIFFLAIIYALLGCPLSYVLWYRPLYRAMRYPNGIPGFRTDSALKFGWFFLFYMIHICFCILAAIAPPIVFHGKSLTGILAAIDTFSDHVLVGIFYLIGFAFFCLETLISLWVLQKVYMYFRGQK
;
A
#
# COMPACT_ATOMS: atom_id res chain seq x y z
N MET A 1 52.89 -46.24 -16.81
CA MET A 1 53.32 -44.92 -16.31
C MET A 1 52.35 -44.50 -15.21
N PRO A 2 52.83 -44.07 -14.04
CA PRO A 2 51.97 -43.57 -12.96
C PRO A 2 51.47 -42.15 -13.30
N ARG A 3 50.20 -41.87 -13.00
CA ARG A 3 49.58 -40.55 -13.18
C ARG A 3 50.10 -39.60 -12.07
N ASP A 4 50.63 -38.45 -12.47
CA ASP A 4 51.14 -37.42 -11.56
C ASP A 4 50.00 -36.91 -10.64
N PRO A 5 50.12 -37.03 -9.31
CA PRO A 5 49.10 -36.57 -8.36
C PRO A 5 48.97 -35.04 -8.27
N ASN A 6 49.85 -34.26 -8.89
CA ASN A 6 49.83 -32.78 -8.83
C ASN A 6 49.05 -32.09 -9.95
N SER A 7 48.38 -32.80 -10.86
CA SER A 7 47.65 -32.16 -11.95
C SER A 7 46.27 -31.59 -11.57
N LEU A 8 45.94 -31.48 -10.27
CA LEU A 8 44.62 -31.05 -9.77
C LEU A 8 44.66 -29.84 -8.83
N GLU A 9 45.80 -29.13 -8.71
CA GLU A 9 45.96 -28.02 -7.74
C GLU A 9 46.01 -26.59 -8.34
N GLU A 10 45.75 -26.37 -9.64
CA GLU A 10 45.86 -25.01 -10.24
C GLU A 10 44.54 -24.24 -10.49
N ASP A 11 43.38 -24.72 -10.04
CA ASP A 11 42.10 -23.99 -10.20
C ASP A 11 41.57 -23.41 -8.86
N ASN A 12 42.45 -23.08 -7.91
CA ASN A 12 42.08 -22.26 -6.74
C ASN A 12 42.37 -20.78 -7.00
N VAL A 13 41.71 -20.21 -8.01
CA VAL A 13 41.62 -18.75 -8.16
C VAL A 13 40.58 -18.25 -7.17
N ASN A 14 41.06 -17.89 -5.98
CA ASN A 14 40.28 -17.20 -4.97
C ASN A 14 39.57 -15.98 -5.61
N PRO A 15 38.22 -15.89 -5.61
CA PRO A 15 37.46 -14.85 -6.33
C PRO A 15 37.77 -13.41 -5.88
N PHE A 16 38.51 -13.26 -4.78
CA PHE A 16 38.86 -11.99 -4.14
C PHE A 16 40.30 -11.53 -4.39
N ALA A 17 41.09 -12.24 -5.22
CA ALA A 17 42.56 -12.19 -5.16
C ALA A 17 43.30 -11.06 -5.90
N ASP A 18 42.66 -10.12 -6.60
CA ASP A 18 43.42 -8.95 -7.08
C ASP A 18 42.60 -7.65 -7.13
N PRO A 19 42.64 -6.84 -6.05
CA PRO A 19 41.98 -5.53 -6.03
C PRO A 19 42.57 -4.58 -7.09
N LYS A 20 43.82 -4.75 -7.54
CA LYS A 20 44.44 -3.89 -8.57
C LYS A 20 43.89 -4.20 -9.96
N LYS A 21 43.59 -5.47 -10.27
CA LYS A 21 42.94 -5.88 -11.52
C LYS A 21 41.51 -5.34 -11.59
N LYS A 22 40.73 -5.52 -10.51
CA LYS A 22 39.37 -4.94 -10.40
C LYS A 22 39.38 -3.42 -10.53
N GLN A 23 40.37 -2.74 -9.95
CA GLN A 23 40.50 -1.28 -10.09
C GLN A 23 40.80 -0.85 -11.53
N LYS A 24 41.65 -1.59 -12.26
CA LYS A 24 41.88 -1.34 -13.69
C LYS A 24 40.64 -1.59 -14.54
N ASP A 25 39.90 -2.66 -14.26
CA ASP A 25 38.67 -3.00 -14.99
C ASP A 25 37.57 -1.94 -14.76
N LEU A 26 37.45 -1.42 -13.53
CA LEU A 26 36.53 -0.33 -13.19
C LEU A 26 36.88 0.96 -13.93
N VAL A 27 38.16 1.34 -13.95
CA VAL A 27 38.63 2.53 -14.69
C VAL A 27 38.34 2.38 -16.19
N ALA A 28 38.59 1.21 -16.76
CA ALA A 28 38.27 0.93 -18.16
C ALA A 28 36.76 1.01 -18.43
N TRP A 29 35.91 0.58 -17.48
CA TRP A 29 34.46 0.67 -17.59
C TRP A 29 33.96 2.12 -17.51
N GLU A 30 34.51 2.92 -16.59
CA GLU A 30 34.22 4.35 -16.47
C GLU A 30 34.61 5.14 -17.73
N GLU A 31 35.75 4.84 -18.33
CA GLU A 31 36.15 5.47 -19.60
C GLU A 31 35.20 5.09 -20.74
N ASN A 32 34.74 3.84 -20.76
CA ASN A 32 33.79 3.35 -21.77
C ASN A 32 32.42 3.99 -21.60
N LEU A 33 31.94 4.18 -20.37
CA LEU A 33 30.74 4.95 -20.05
C LEU A 33 30.86 6.40 -20.51
N LYS A 34 31.94 7.09 -20.13
CA LYS A 34 32.18 8.50 -20.52
C LYS A 34 32.30 8.68 -22.04
N ARG A 35 32.74 7.65 -22.78
CA ARG A 35 32.72 7.65 -24.24
C ARG A 35 31.28 7.54 -24.77
N ARG A 36 30.48 6.60 -24.24
CA ARG A 36 29.08 6.42 -24.64
C ARG A 36 28.20 7.63 -24.32
N GLU A 37 28.38 8.26 -23.15
CA GLU A 37 27.69 9.51 -22.80
C GLU A 37 28.00 10.64 -23.80
N ARG A 38 29.26 10.77 -24.21
CA ARG A 38 29.66 11.77 -25.22
C ARG A 38 29.07 11.48 -26.60
N GLU A 39 29.03 10.22 -27.01
CA GLU A 39 28.39 9.82 -28.27
C GLU A 39 26.87 10.08 -28.26
N ILE A 40 26.20 9.79 -27.14
CA ILE A 40 24.78 10.06 -26.96
C ILE A 40 24.52 11.57 -27.03
N LYS A 41 25.30 12.36 -26.29
CA LYS A 41 25.17 13.82 -26.29
C LYS A 41 25.38 14.42 -27.68
N GLN A 42 26.37 13.93 -28.44
CA GLN A 42 26.58 14.37 -29.83
C GLN A 42 25.43 13.98 -30.75
N ARG A 43 24.82 12.80 -30.58
CA ARG A 43 23.64 12.37 -31.33
C ARG A 43 22.41 13.18 -30.96
N GLU A 44 22.20 13.47 -29.68
CA GLU A 44 21.12 14.33 -29.17
C GLU A 44 21.24 15.76 -29.70
N GLU A 45 22.45 16.34 -29.69
CA GLU A 45 22.72 17.66 -30.26
C GLU A 45 22.52 17.68 -31.79
N ALA A 46 22.90 16.61 -32.50
CA ALA A 46 22.67 16.47 -33.94
C ALA A 46 21.17 16.34 -34.27
N LEU A 47 20.41 15.58 -33.48
CA LEU A 47 18.96 15.43 -33.60
C LEU A 47 18.22 16.74 -33.27
N THR A 48 18.68 17.47 -32.25
CA THR A 48 18.19 18.80 -31.89
C THR A 48 18.44 19.81 -33.02
N ARG A 49 19.65 19.80 -33.61
CA ARG A 49 20.00 20.64 -34.76
C ARG A 49 19.20 20.28 -36.02
N ALA A 50 18.82 19.01 -36.17
CA ALA A 50 17.97 18.53 -37.25
C ALA A 50 16.46 18.81 -37.02
N GLY A 51 16.09 19.45 -35.90
CA GLY A 51 14.70 19.76 -35.58
C GLY A 51 13.85 18.54 -35.22
N VAL A 52 14.46 17.40 -34.90
CA VAL A 52 13.78 16.17 -34.49
C VAL A 52 13.54 16.23 -32.99
N THR A 53 12.27 16.40 -32.59
CA THR A 53 11.85 16.37 -31.18
C THR A 53 11.98 14.95 -30.62
N ILE A 54 12.95 14.72 -29.74
CA ILE A 54 13.09 13.44 -29.02
C ILE A 54 12.04 13.41 -27.92
N GLU A 55 11.01 12.58 -28.06
CA GLU A 55 9.99 12.36 -27.02
C GLU A 55 10.49 11.33 -26.00
N GLU A 56 10.54 11.71 -24.73
CA GLU A 56 10.98 10.86 -23.62
C GLU A 56 9.85 9.88 -23.22
N LYS A 57 10.18 8.60 -23.04
CA LYS A 57 9.22 7.48 -22.97
C LYS A 57 9.28 6.82 -21.59
N ASN A 58 8.27 7.05 -20.75
CA ASN A 58 8.28 6.68 -19.32
C ASN A 58 7.11 5.75 -18.90
N TRP A 59 6.83 4.64 -19.61
CA TRP A 59 6.07 3.51 -19.00
C TRP A 59 5.92 2.25 -19.90
N PRO A 60 5.86 1.01 -19.34
CA PRO A 60 6.47 0.53 -18.08
C PRO A 60 7.98 0.23 -18.23
N PRO A 61 8.73 0.09 -17.11
CA PRO A 61 10.21 0.05 -17.10
C PRO A 61 10.86 -1.06 -17.93
N VAL A 62 10.10 -2.09 -18.31
CA VAL A 62 10.62 -3.29 -19.00
C VAL A 62 10.20 -3.31 -20.48
N PHE A 63 9.17 -2.56 -20.87
CA PHE A 63 8.70 -2.46 -22.27
C PHE A 63 8.10 -1.07 -22.55
N PRO A 64 8.88 -0.11 -23.08
CA PRO A 64 8.42 1.26 -23.30
C PRO A 64 7.51 1.34 -24.55
N ILE A 65 6.23 1.00 -24.37
CA ILE A 65 5.22 0.98 -25.44
C ILE A 65 4.40 2.29 -25.48
N ILE A 66 4.28 3.04 -24.36
CA ILE A 66 3.28 4.13 -24.27
C ILE A 66 3.92 5.41 -23.70
N HIS A 67 3.77 6.53 -24.43
CA HIS A 67 3.97 7.89 -23.90
C HIS A 67 2.70 8.28 -23.13
N HIS A 68 2.84 8.80 -21.90
CA HIS A 68 1.70 9.34 -21.16
C HIS A 68 2.09 10.64 -20.45
N ASP A 69 2.51 11.62 -21.26
CA ASP A 69 2.67 12.99 -20.78
C ASP A 69 1.42 13.80 -21.18
N ILE A 70 0.39 13.72 -20.34
CA ILE A 70 -0.92 14.42 -20.48
C ILE A 70 -0.72 15.93 -20.73
N SER A 71 0.40 16.48 -20.28
CA SER A 71 0.76 17.89 -20.39
C SER A 71 1.15 18.31 -21.81
N LYS A 72 1.68 17.39 -22.63
CA LYS A 72 2.21 17.66 -23.98
C LYS A 72 1.32 17.17 -25.13
N GLU A 73 0.57 16.07 -24.97
CA GLU A 73 -0.18 15.45 -26.08
C GLU A 73 -1.61 15.99 -26.27
N ILE A 74 -2.21 16.62 -25.25
CA ILE A 74 -3.61 17.08 -25.31
C ILE A 74 -3.65 18.61 -25.27
N PRO A 75 -4.22 19.30 -26.28
CA PRO A 75 -4.40 20.76 -26.23
C PRO A 75 -5.15 21.18 -24.96
N ILE A 76 -4.67 22.22 -24.26
CA ILE A 76 -5.14 22.71 -22.93
C ILE A 76 -6.68 22.66 -22.74
N HIS A 77 -7.45 22.89 -23.80
CA HIS A 77 -8.91 22.86 -23.78
C HIS A 77 -9.54 21.47 -23.52
N ALA A 78 -8.86 20.37 -23.87
CA ALA A 78 -9.35 19.00 -23.76
C ALA A 78 -8.74 18.24 -22.57
N GLN A 79 -7.67 18.76 -21.96
CA GLN A 79 -7.05 18.18 -20.76
C GLN A 79 -8.04 18.08 -19.60
N LYS A 80 -8.89 19.10 -19.38
CA LYS A 80 -9.91 19.09 -18.33
C LYS A 80 -10.88 17.91 -18.49
N LEU A 81 -11.29 17.62 -19.72
CA LEU A 81 -12.19 16.50 -20.03
C LEU A 81 -11.51 15.15 -19.79
N GLN A 82 -10.23 15.03 -20.15
CA GLN A 82 -9.43 13.83 -19.92
C GLN A 82 -9.21 13.56 -18.42
N TYR A 83 -8.90 14.59 -17.63
CA TYR A 83 -8.78 14.48 -16.17
C TYR A 83 -10.12 14.10 -15.51
N LEU A 84 -11.24 14.65 -15.99
CA LEU A 84 -12.59 14.26 -15.55
C LEU A 84 -12.92 12.80 -15.90
N ALA A 85 -12.56 12.35 -17.09
CA ALA A 85 -12.74 10.97 -17.52
C ALA A 85 -11.86 10.00 -16.72
N PHE A 86 -10.61 10.37 -16.44
CA PHE A 86 -9.70 9.56 -15.63
C PHE A 86 -10.14 9.51 -14.15
N ALA A 87 -10.56 10.65 -13.58
CA ALA A 87 -11.07 10.73 -12.22
C ALA A 87 -12.37 9.93 -12.05
N SER A 88 -13.29 9.97 -13.02
CA SER A 88 -14.52 9.16 -12.98
C SER A 88 -14.22 7.67 -13.11
N TRP A 89 -13.28 7.26 -13.97
CA TRP A 89 -12.84 5.86 -14.04
C TRP A 89 -12.21 5.39 -12.72
N LEU A 90 -11.33 6.19 -12.11
CA LEU A 90 -10.72 5.85 -10.83
C LEU A 90 -11.77 5.79 -9.72
N GLY A 91 -12.73 6.72 -9.70
CA GLY A 91 -13.85 6.75 -8.76
C GLY A 91 -14.70 5.48 -8.82
N VAL A 92 -15.03 4.99 -10.03
CA VAL A 92 -15.79 3.73 -10.20
C VAL A 92 -15.03 2.53 -9.64
N LYS A 93 -13.71 2.45 -9.82
CA LYS A 93 -12.89 1.38 -9.24
C LYS A 93 -12.89 1.40 -7.71
N ILE A 94 -12.70 2.58 -7.12
CA ILE A 94 -12.73 2.76 -5.65
C ILE A 94 -14.10 2.40 -5.09
N PHE A 95 -15.17 2.81 -5.76
CA PHE A 95 -16.55 2.50 -5.37
C PHE A 95 -16.84 1.00 -5.40
N PHE A 96 -16.41 0.29 -6.45
CA PHE A 96 -16.55 -1.18 -6.52
C PHE A 96 -15.80 -1.89 -5.39
N LEU A 97 -14.57 -1.46 -5.09
CA LEU A 97 -13.80 -1.98 -3.96
C LEU A 97 -14.51 -1.72 -2.63
N ALA A 98 -15.08 -0.52 -2.44
CA ALA A 98 -15.83 -0.18 -1.24
C ALA A 98 -17.07 -1.08 -1.06
N ILE A 99 -17.78 -1.41 -2.15
CA ILE A 99 -18.92 -2.35 -2.11
C ILE A 99 -18.45 -3.74 -1.67
N ILE A 100 -17.35 -4.26 -2.22
CA ILE A 100 -16.82 -5.57 -1.83
C ILE A 100 -16.43 -5.57 -0.35
N TYR A 101 -15.75 -4.52 0.12
CA TYR A 101 -15.41 -4.36 1.54
C TYR A 101 -16.65 -4.27 2.42
N ALA A 102 -17.71 -3.57 2.01
CA ALA A 102 -18.96 -3.50 2.76
C ALA A 102 -19.66 -4.87 2.81
N LEU A 103 -19.74 -5.58 1.67
CA LEU A 103 -20.38 -6.88 1.58
C LEU A 103 -19.65 -7.97 2.37
N LEU A 104 -18.34 -7.86 2.59
CA LEU A 104 -17.58 -8.79 3.43
C LEU A 104 -17.51 -8.30 4.88
N GLY A 105 -17.36 -7.00 5.09
CA GLY A 105 -17.24 -6.37 6.40
C GLY A 105 -18.53 -6.42 7.22
N CYS A 106 -19.68 -6.14 6.60
CA CYS A 106 -20.99 -6.21 7.27
C CYS A 106 -21.36 -7.60 7.78
N PRO A 107 -21.24 -8.70 7.02
CA PRO A 107 -21.51 -10.03 7.56
C PRO A 107 -20.45 -10.45 8.58
N LEU A 108 -19.18 -10.06 8.40
CA LEU A 108 -18.13 -10.39 9.35
C LEU A 108 -18.35 -9.69 10.71
N SER A 109 -18.70 -8.41 10.70
CA SER A 109 -19.03 -7.65 11.92
C SER A 109 -20.27 -8.21 12.61
N TYR A 110 -21.28 -8.61 11.83
CA TYR A 110 -22.48 -9.25 12.33
C TYR A 110 -22.16 -10.56 13.08
N VAL A 111 -21.33 -11.42 12.48
CA VAL A 111 -21.00 -12.73 13.05
C VAL A 111 -20.02 -12.64 14.22
N LEU A 112 -19.01 -11.77 14.15
CA LEU A 112 -17.93 -11.73 15.13
C LEU A 112 -18.33 -11.07 16.44
N TRP A 113 -19.10 -9.97 16.41
CA TRP A 113 -19.42 -9.23 17.63
C TRP A 113 -20.91 -8.96 17.83
N TYR A 114 -21.71 -8.66 16.80
CA TYR A 114 -23.14 -8.41 17.00
C TYR A 114 -23.91 -9.67 17.46
N ARG A 115 -23.72 -10.80 16.77
CA ARG A 115 -24.44 -12.05 17.05
C ARG A 115 -24.08 -12.64 18.43
N PRO A 116 -22.80 -12.71 18.85
CA PRO A 116 -22.44 -13.17 20.19
C PRO A 116 -23.03 -12.27 21.29
N LEU A 117 -22.98 -10.95 21.10
CA LEU A 117 -23.55 -9.97 22.02
C LEU A 117 -25.08 -10.12 22.14
N TYR A 118 -25.78 -10.21 21.02
CA TYR A 118 -27.23 -10.41 20.99
C TYR A 118 -27.65 -11.71 21.69
N ARG A 119 -26.92 -12.80 21.42
CA ARG A 119 -27.20 -14.11 22.06
C ARG A 119 -26.96 -14.06 23.56
N ALA A 120 -25.93 -13.34 24.02
CA ALA A 120 -25.65 -13.16 25.44
C ALA A 120 -26.77 -12.41 26.16
N MET A 121 -27.29 -11.33 25.56
CA MET A 121 -28.39 -10.54 26.14
C MET A 121 -29.76 -11.23 26.06
N ARG A 122 -30.07 -11.91 24.95
CA ARG A 122 -31.39 -12.55 24.75
C ARG A 122 -31.55 -13.88 25.50
N TYR A 123 -30.47 -14.65 25.65
CA TYR A 123 -30.49 -15.95 26.32
C TYR A 123 -29.45 -15.99 27.45
N PRO A 124 -29.71 -15.28 28.57
CA PRO A 124 -28.76 -15.16 29.68
C PRO A 124 -28.42 -16.51 30.34
N ASN A 125 -29.30 -17.50 30.22
CA ASN A 125 -29.12 -18.87 30.74
C ASN A 125 -28.65 -19.89 29.68
N GLY A 126 -28.29 -19.43 28.48
CA GLY A 126 -27.87 -20.28 27.36
C GLY A 126 -29.04 -20.94 26.61
N ILE A 127 -28.70 -21.69 25.54
CA ILE A 127 -29.67 -22.49 24.80
C ILE A 127 -29.92 -23.77 25.61
N PRO A 128 -31.17 -24.22 25.81
CA PRO A 128 -31.43 -25.50 26.49
C PRO A 128 -30.68 -26.63 25.74
N GLY A 129 -29.74 -27.28 26.43
CA GLY A 129 -28.84 -28.30 25.87
C GLY A 129 -27.38 -27.86 25.63
N PHE A 130 -27.07 -26.56 25.72
CA PHE A 130 -25.70 -26.03 25.56
C PHE A 130 -25.39 -24.95 26.60
N ARG A 131 -24.89 -25.36 27.77
CA ARG A 131 -24.46 -24.48 28.86
C ARG A 131 -23.01 -24.03 28.62
N THR A 132 -22.84 -22.92 27.90
CA THR A 132 -21.58 -22.15 27.93
C THR A 132 -21.78 -20.92 28.79
N ASP A 133 -20.89 -20.71 29.77
CA ASP A 133 -20.92 -19.56 30.68
C ASP A 133 -21.16 -18.25 29.91
N SER A 134 -22.12 -17.45 30.38
CA SER A 134 -22.48 -16.18 29.75
C SER A 134 -21.28 -15.22 29.70
N ALA A 135 -20.33 -15.36 30.62
CA ALA A 135 -19.05 -14.66 30.61
C ALA A 135 -18.19 -14.94 29.37
N LEU A 136 -18.18 -16.16 28.84
CA LEU A 136 -17.40 -16.49 27.63
C LEU A 136 -17.97 -15.83 26.37
N LYS A 137 -19.29 -15.69 26.29
CA LYS A 137 -19.96 -15.02 25.16
C LYS A 137 -19.69 -13.51 25.16
N PHE A 138 -19.71 -12.88 26.34
CA PHE A 138 -19.27 -11.49 26.51
C PHE A 138 -17.77 -11.33 26.23
N GLY A 139 -16.93 -12.27 26.69
CA GLY A 139 -15.49 -12.26 26.41
C GLY A 139 -15.16 -12.31 24.92
N TRP A 140 -15.89 -13.14 24.16
CA TRP A 140 -15.76 -13.20 22.70
C TRP A 140 -16.11 -11.86 22.03
N PHE A 141 -17.20 -11.20 22.47
CA PHE A 141 -17.52 -9.85 22.02
C PHE A 141 -16.37 -8.87 22.32
N PHE A 142 -15.88 -8.82 23.57
CA PHE A 142 -14.83 -7.89 23.97
C PHE A 142 -13.53 -8.08 23.18
N LEU A 143 -13.11 -9.33 22.95
CA LEU A 143 -11.88 -9.65 22.22
C LEU A 143 -11.91 -9.11 20.78
N PHE A 144 -12.92 -9.49 19.99
CA PHE A 144 -13.01 -9.08 18.58
C PHE A 144 -13.34 -7.60 18.43
N TYR A 145 -14.16 -7.06 19.33
CA TYR A 145 -14.51 -5.64 19.30
C TYR A 145 -13.32 -4.74 19.68
N MET A 146 -12.45 -5.18 20.60
CA MET A 146 -11.18 -4.48 20.85
C MET A 146 -10.25 -4.52 19.65
N ILE A 147 -10.12 -5.67 18.96
CA ILE A 147 -9.31 -5.77 17.74
C ILE A 147 -9.83 -4.81 16.67
N HIS A 148 -11.16 -4.69 16.52
CA HIS A 148 -11.79 -3.72 15.63
C HIS A 148 -11.46 -2.27 16.01
N ILE A 149 -11.56 -1.91 17.30
CA ILE A 149 -11.18 -0.57 17.78
C ILE A 149 -9.69 -0.28 17.50
N CYS A 150 -8.80 -1.24 17.78
CA CYS A 150 -7.38 -1.11 17.46
C CYS A 150 -7.16 -0.90 15.96
N PHE A 151 -7.87 -1.65 15.10
CA PHE A 151 -7.82 -1.46 13.65
C PHE A 151 -8.30 -0.06 13.24
N CYS A 152 -9.40 0.45 13.80
CA CYS A 152 -9.89 1.79 13.51
C CYS A 152 -8.89 2.89 13.89
N ILE A 153 -8.22 2.73 15.04
CA ILE A 153 -7.15 3.65 15.47
C ILE A 153 -5.95 3.57 14.53
N LEU A 154 -5.51 2.36 14.16
CA LEU A 154 -4.41 2.16 13.21
C LEU A 154 -4.75 2.72 11.82
N ALA A 155 -5.99 2.57 11.36
CA ALA A 155 -6.47 3.13 10.10
C ALA A 155 -6.54 4.66 10.14
N ALA A 156 -6.91 5.25 11.28
CA ALA A 156 -6.90 6.71 11.47
C ALA A 156 -5.49 7.30 11.42
N ILE A 157 -4.49 6.62 12.01
CA ILE A 157 -3.10 7.08 12.00
C ILE A 157 -2.45 6.80 10.63
N ALA A 158 -2.68 5.61 10.07
CA ALA A 158 -2.05 5.04 8.87
C ALA A 158 -0.51 5.22 8.84
N PRO A 159 0.23 4.59 9.78
CA PRO A 159 1.69 4.69 9.80
C PRO A 159 2.30 4.12 8.51
N PRO A 160 3.25 4.84 7.88
CA PRO A 160 3.80 4.49 6.56
C PRO A 160 4.62 3.20 6.54
N ILE A 161 4.88 2.59 7.69
CA ILE A 161 5.72 1.38 7.85
C ILE A 161 5.01 0.13 7.33
N VAL A 162 3.69 0.02 7.50
CA VAL A 162 2.93 -1.21 7.20
C VAL A 162 2.25 -1.12 5.82
N PHE A 163 2.03 0.08 5.29
CA PHE A 163 1.32 0.31 4.04
C PHE A 163 2.17 1.16 3.09
N HIS A 164 3.03 0.50 2.31
CA HIS A 164 3.88 1.16 1.30
C HIS A 164 3.08 1.74 0.12
N GLY A 165 1.84 1.30 -0.07
CA GLY A 165 0.86 1.98 -0.91
C GLY A 165 -0.04 2.84 -0.02
N LYS A 166 -0.34 4.07 -0.43
CA LYS A 166 -1.33 4.99 0.16
C LYS A 166 -2.74 4.35 0.12
N SER A 167 -2.96 3.27 0.86
CA SER A 167 -4.12 2.38 0.76
C SER A 167 -5.12 2.62 1.88
N LEU A 168 -4.69 3.23 3.00
CA LEU A 168 -5.54 3.57 4.13
C LEU A 168 -5.62 5.09 4.28
N THR A 169 -6.84 5.59 4.45
CA THR A 169 -7.16 7.02 4.54
C THR A 169 -6.92 7.58 5.95
N GLY A 170 -5.68 7.46 6.44
CA GLY A 170 -5.28 8.03 7.73
C GLY A 170 -4.60 9.39 7.59
N ILE A 171 -4.42 10.08 8.73
CA ILE A 171 -3.92 11.46 8.77
C ILE A 171 -2.49 11.60 8.22
N LEU A 172 -1.62 10.61 8.45
CA LEU A 172 -0.25 10.66 7.94
C LEU A 172 -0.20 10.56 6.41
N ALA A 173 -1.04 9.69 5.82
CA ALA A 173 -1.18 9.59 4.37
C ALA A 173 -1.85 10.84 3.75
N ALA A 174 -2.76 11.48 4.50
CA ALA A 174 -3.39 12.74 4.10
C ALA A 174 -2.35 13.86 3.96
N ILE A 175 -1.44 13.98 4.92
CA ILE A 175 -0.38 15.01 4.94
C ILE A 175 0.61 14.78 3.79
N ASP A 176 1.06 13.53 3.57
CA ASP A 176 2.00 13.19 2.49
C ASP A 176 1.42 13.44 1.09
N THR A 177 0.11 13.34 0.93
CA THR A 177 -0.55 13.52 -0.38
C THR A 177 -0.99 14.97 -0.62
N PHE A 178 -1.02 15.80 0.43
CA PHE A 178 -1.49 17.19 0.35
C PHE A 178 -0.54 18.08 -0.47
N SER A 179 0.76 17.75 -0.53
CA SER A 179 1.76 18.47 -1.32
C SER A 179 1.61 18.27 -2.83
N ASP A 180 1.12 17.11 -3.25
CA ASP A 180 1.05 16.74 -4.66
C ASP A 180 -0.34 17.06 -5.24
N HIS A 181 -1.39 16.64 -4.53
CA HIS A 181 -2.77 16.74 -5.01
C HIS A 181 -3.74 17.06 -3.87
N VAL A 182 -4.01 18.36 -3.67
CA VAL A 182 -4.91 18.88 -2.61
C VAL A 182 -6.26 18.16 -2.58
N LEU A 183 -6.85 17.87 -3.75
CA LEU A 183 -8.14 17.18 -3.83
C LEU A 183 -8.07 15.77 -3.23
N VAL A 184 -6.98 15.03 -3.49
CA VAL A 184 -6.77 13.69 -2.93
C VAL A 184 -6.54 13.80 -1.42
N GLY A 185 -5.78 14.79 -0.96
CA GLY A 185 -5.61 15.07 0.48
C GLY A 185 -6.93 15.30 1.22
N ILE A 186 -7.88 16.04 0.63
CA ILE A 186 -9.22 16.27 1.22
C ILE A 186 -9.99 14.96 1.40
N PHE A 187 -9.97 14.06 0.41
CA PHE A 187 -10.64 12.76 0.53
C PHE A 187 -10.06 11.91 1.68
N TYR A 188 -8.75 11.99 1.92
CA TYR A 188 -8.11 11.30 3.04
C TYR A 188 -8.51 11.90 4.40
N LEU A 189 -8.65 13.22 4.50
CA LEU A 189 -9.14 13.88 5.72
C LEU A 189 -10.58 13.51 6.06
N ILE A 190 -11.44 13.36 5.04
CA ILE A 190 -12.81 12.86 5.23
C ILE A 190 -12.79 11.43 5.78
N GLY A 191 -11.96 10.55 5.20
CA GLY A 191 -11.78 9.19 5.70
C GLY A 191 -11.28 9.15 7.16
N PHE A 192 -10.29 10.00 7.48
CA PHE A 192 -9.79 10.15 8.84
C PHE A 192 -10.88 10.58 9.83
N ALA A 193 -11.72 11.55 9.46
CA ALA A 193 -12.83 12.00 10.29
C ALA A 193 -13.82 10.86 10.59
N PHE A 194 -14.15 10.04 9.58
CA PHE A 194 -15.01 8.87 9.78
C PHE A 194 -14.37 7.82 10.69
N PHE A 195 -13.08 7.52 10.57
CA PHE A 195 -12.41 6.57 11.47
C PHE A 195 -12.33 7.09 12.91
N CYS A 196 -12.12 8.39 13.11
CA CYS A 196 -12.18 9.01 14.43
C CYS A 196 -13.58 8.90 15.05
N LEU A 197 -14.62 9.23 14.27
CA LEU A 197 -16.00 9.12 14.73
C LEU A 197 -16.36 7.66 15.08
N GLU A 198 -15.99 6.71 14.22
CA GLU A 198 -16.23 5.28 14.44
C GLU A 198 -15.54 4.79 15.72
N THR A 199 -14.30 5.23 15.96
CA THR A 199 -13.57 4.90 17.18
C THR A 199 -14.27 5.43 18.43
N LEU A 200 -14.74 6.69 18.40
CA LEU A 200 -15.45 7.29 19.53
C LEU A 200 -16.77 6.59 19.84
N ILE A 201 -17.59 6.32 18.81
CA ILE A 201 -18.84 5.57 18.96
C ILE A 201 -18.56 4.16 19.49
N SER A 202 -17.52 3.50 18.96
CA SER A 202 -17.14 2.16 19.40
C SER A 202 -16.74 2.12 20.88
N LEU A 203 -15.94 3.08 21.34
CA LEU A 203 -15.58 3.21 22.76
C LEU A 203 -16.81 3.44 23.64
N TRP A 204 -17.76 4.26 23.20
CA TRP A 204 -19.00 4.51 23.93
C TRP A 204 -19.87 3.24 24.05
N VAL A 205 -20.02 2.47 22.97
CA VAL A 205 -20.73 1.18 22.99
C VAL A 205 -20.03 0.20 23.93
N LEU A 206 -18.71 0.12 23.87
CA LEU A 206 -17.91 -0.75 24.73
C LEU A 206 -18.13 -0.43 26.22
N GLN A 207 -18.15 0.86 26.58
CA GLN A 207 -18.46 1.30 27.94
C GLN A 207 -19.86 0.87 28.38
N LYS A 208 -20.88 1.04 27.54
CA LYS A 208 -22.26 0.63 27.86
C LYS A 208 -22.39 -0.87 28.09
N VAL A 209 -21.78 -1.67 27.21
CA VAL A 209 -21.80 -3.14 27.34
C VAL A 209 -21.02 -3.59 28.58
N TYR A 210 -19.87 -2.96 28.86
CA TYR A 210 -19.08 -3.26 30.05
C TYR A 210 -19.83 -2.93 31.36
N MET A 211 -20.52 -1.79 31.43
CA MET A 211 -21.35 -1.45 32.59
C MET A 211 -22.49 -2.46 32.79
N TYR A 212 -23.16 -2.88 31.71
CA TYR A 212 -24.20 -3.91 31.77
C TYR A 212 -23.65 -5.24 32.30
N PHE A 213 -22.51 -5.68 31.76
CA PHE A 213 -21.84 -6.90 32.21
C PHE A 213 -21.44 -6.85 33.70
N ARG A 214 -20.93 -5.70 34.18
CA ARG A 214 -20.55 -5.52 35.59
C ARG A 214 -21.75 -5.44 36.53
N GLY A 215 -22.88 -4.89 36.07
CA GLY A 215 -24.13 -4.80 36.83
C GLY A 215 -24.92 -6.11 36.90
N GLN A 216 -24.50 -7.15 36.18
CA GLN A 216 -25.07 -8.51 36.21
C GLN A 216 -24.36 -9.45 37.20
N LYS A 217 -23.55 -8.91 38.13
CA LYS A 217 -22.91 -9.67 39.20
C LYS A 217 -23.82 -9.88 40.40
#